data_AF-A0A845VUB6-F1
#
_entry.id   AF-A0A845VUB6-F1
#
_cell.length_a   1.000
_cell.length_b   1.000
_cell.length_c   1.000
_cell.angle_alpha   90.00
_cell.angle_beta   90.00
_cell.angle_gamma   90.00
#
_symmetry.space_group_name_H-M   'P 1'
#
loop_
_entity.id
_entity.type
_entity.pdbx_description
1 polymer ?
#
loop_
_entity_poly.entity_id
_entity_poly.type
_entity_poly.pdbx_seq_one_letter_code
_entity_poly.pdbx_strand_id
1 'polypeptide(L)'
;MAVEQPDKEFEDWAKQCKLGNLNSPITGQLYKNRSLTVQEYIARFRRANINQVLPDEPKTMTVQEALKVGKVAGINIRKLLTDNREKFKK
;
A
#
# COMPACT_ATOMS: atom_id res chain seq x y z
N MET A 1 -23.04 -2.31 -16.53
CA MET A 1 -22.16 -2.26 -15.35
C MET A 1 -21.35 -0.99 -15.48
N ALA A 2 -21.62 0.01 -14.63
CA ALA A 2 -20.89 1.28 -14.67
C ALA A 2 -19.44 0.99 -14.30
N VAL A 3 -18.54 1.12 -15.28
CA VAL A 3 -17.12 1.29 -15.00
C VAL A 3 -17.01 2.69 -14.41
N GLU A 4 -17.03 2.77 -13.07
CA GLU A 4 -16.67 3.99 -12.37
C GLU A 4 -15.29 4.39 -12.92
N GLN A 5 -15.26 5.48 -13.68
CA GLN A 5 -14.01 6.06 -14.17
C GLN A 5 -13.08 6.20 -12.97
N PRO A 6 -11.76 5.97 -13.09
CA PRO A 6 -10.86 6.23 -11.98
C PRO A 6 -11.10 7.68 -11.53
N ASP A 7 -11.73 7.86 -10.37
CA ASP A 7 -12.07 9.18 -9.86
C ASP A 7 -10.81 10.04 -9.91
N LYS A 8 -10.96 11.30 -10.30
CA LYS A 8 -9.83 12.25 -10.35
C LYS A 8 -9.05 12.28 -9.02
N GLU A 9 -9.76 12.00 -7.92
CA GLU A 9 -9.23 11.79 -6.58
C GLU A 9 -8.33 10.55 -6.44
N PHE A 10 -8.66 9.42 -7.09
CA PHE A 10 -7.82 8.23 -7.12
C PHE A 10 -6.50 8.50 -7.85
N GLU A 11 -6.57 9.15 -9.00
CA GLU A 11 -5.37 9.51 -9.76
C GLU A 11 -4.47 10.48 -9.01
N ASP A 12 -5.06 11.52 -8.40
CA ASP A 12 -4.32 12.49 -7.59
C ASP A 12 -3.68 11.83 -6.36
N TRP A 13 -4.46 11.03 -5.63
CA TRP A 13 -3.98 10.27 -4.47
C TRP A 13 -2.82 9.34 -4.83
N ALA A 14 -2.94 8.61 -5.94
CA ALA A 14 -1.90 7.69 -6.36
C ALA A 14 -0.63 8.43 -6.84
N LYS A 15 -0.77 9.60 -7.47
CA LYS A 15 0.35 10.49 -7.77
C LYS A 15 1.03 11.01 -6.50
N GLN A 16 0.28 11.46 -5.50
CA GLN A 16 0.81 11.87 -4.20
C GLN A 16 1.59 10.73 -3.52
N CYS A 17 1.06 9.50 -3.61
CA CYS A 17 1.69 8.30 -3.06
C CYS A 17 2.83 7.74 -3.93
N LYS A 18 3.18 8.40 -5.05
CA LYS A 18 4.19 7.95 -6.03
C LYS A 18 3.96 6.51 -6.50
N LEU A 19 2.69 6.13 -6.70
CA LEU A 19 2.30 4.82 -7.21
C LEU A 19 2.38 4.84 -8.73
N GLY A 20 3.35 4.12 -9.29
CA GLY A 20 3.64 4.17 -10.72
C GLY A 20 2.62 3.46 -11.63
N ASN A 21 1.71 2.65 -11.08
CA ASN A 21 0.73 1.91 -11.87
C ASN A 21 -0.68 2.06 -11.31
N LEU A 22 -1.45 2.98 -11.89
CA LEU A 22 -2.85 3.27 -11.53
C LEU A 22 -3.79 2.10 -11.86
N ASN A 23 -3.49 1.36 -12.93
CA ASN A 23 -4.27 0.19 -13.36
C ASN A 23 -3.94 -1.08 -12.56
N SER A 24 -3.02 -1.01 -11.60
CA SER A 24 -2.72 -2.16 -10.75
C SER A 24 -3.87 -2.41 -9.77
N PRO A 25 -4.38 -3.65 -9.65
CA PRO A 25 -5.43 -3.98 -8.68
C PRO A 25 -5.00 -3.66 -7.24
N ILE A 26 -3.70 -3.72 -6.97
CA ILE A 26 -3.13 -3.34 -5.67
C ILE A 26 -3.32 -1.85 -5.38
N THR A 27 -3.18 -0.98 -6.38
CA THR A 27 -3.35 0.47 -6.22
C THR A 27 -4.80 0.79 -5.85
N GLY A 28 -5.75 0.18 -6.54
CA GLY A 28 -7.18 0.28 -6.21
C GLY A 28 -7.48 -0.23 -4.80
N GLN A 29 -6.88 -1.34 -4.40
CA GLN A 29 -7.05 -1.90 -3.06
C GLN A 29 -6.45 -1.01 -1.97
N LEU A 30 -5.26 -0.45 -2.18
CA LEU A 30 -4.65 0.50 -1.26
C LEU A 30 -5.51 1.75 -1.10
N TYR A 31 -6.08 2.27 -2.20
CA TYR A 31 -6.96 3.45 -2.15
C TYR A 31 -8.25 3.18 -1.36
N LYS A 32 -8.88 2.02 -1.56
CA LYS A 32 -10.08 1.60 -0.80
C LYS A 32 -9.81 1.42 0.69
N ASN A 33 -8.57 1.08 1.05
CA ASN A 33 -8.15 0.83 2.42
C ASN A 33 -7.20 1.90 2.97
N ARG A 34 -7.16 3.09 2.35
CA ARG A 34 -6.19 4.15 2.66
C ARG A 34 -6.27 4.67 4.10
N SER A 35 -7.47 4.58 4.69
CA SER A 35 -7.76 5.00 6.07
C SER A 35 -7.39 3.94 7.12
N LEU A 36 -7.15 2.69 6.71
CA LEU A 36 -6.68 1.65 7.63
C LEU A 36 -5.23 1.89 8.01
N THR A 37 -4.86 1.38 9.18
CA THR A 37 -3.45 1.31 9.57
C THR A 37 -2.70 0.33 8.68
N VAL A 38 -1.41 0.56 8.48
CA VAL A 38 -0.54 -0.35 7.71
C VAL A 38 -0.55 -1.74 8.32
N GLN A 39 -0.56 -1.84 9.66
CA GLN A 39 -0.64 -3.11 10.36
C GLN A 39 -1.94 -3.86 10.03
N GLU A 40 -3.10 -3.21 10.11
CA GLU A 40 -4.37 -3.84 9.75
C GLU A 40 -4.42 -4.22 8.27
N TYR A 41 -3.96 -3.34 7.39
CA TYR A 41 -3.91 -3.62 5.97
C TYR A 41 -3.05 -4.85 5.67
N ILE A 42 -1.86 -4.94 6.29
CA ILE A 42 -0.97 -6.09 6.11
C ILE A 42 -1.57 -7.35 6.70
N ALA A 43 -2.18 -7.27 7.88
CA ALA A 43 -2.83 -8.42 8.51
C ALA A 43 -3.99 -8.98 7.68
N ARG A 44 -4.75 -8.11 6.99
CA ARG A 44 -5.91 -8.52 6.18
C ARG A 44 -5.55 -8.98 4.78
N PHE A 45 -4.56 -8.35 4.15
CA PHE A 45 -4.35 -8.47 2.70
C PHE A 45 -2.94 -8.90 2.30
N ARG A 46 -1.99 -8.92 3.24
CA ARG A 46 -0.60 -9.27 2.97
C ARG A 46 -0.17 -10.49 3.77
N ARG A 47 1.00 -11.02 3.43
CA ARG A 47 1.59 -12.18 4.12
C ARG A 47 2.09 -11.78 5.50
N ALA A 48 1.97 -12.70 6.46
CA ALA A 48 2.47 -12.55 7.83
C ALA A 48 3.97 -12.19 7.91
N ASN A 49 4.79 -12.65 6.96
CA ASN A 49 6.22 -12.31 6.92
C ASN A 49 6.49 -10.80 6.76
N ILE A 50 5.56 -10.04 6.18
CA ILE A 50 5.71 -8.57 6.11
C ILE A 50 5.66 -7.97 7.52
N ASN A 51 4.83 -8.51 8.42
CA ASN A 51 4.77 -8.03 9.81
C ASN A 51 6.08 -8.26 10.58
N GLN A 52 6.92 -9.22 10.18
CA GLN A 52 8.23 -9.46 10.81
C GLN A 52 9.27 -8.39 10.43
N VAL A 53 9.17 -7.85 9.21
CA VAL A 53 10.10 -6.83 8.70
C VAL A 53 9.54 -5.42 8.79
N LEU A 54 8.27 -5.27 9.15
CA LEU A 54 7.64 -3.96 9.27
C LEU A 54 8.10 -3.29 10.57
N PRO A 55 8.73 -2.10 10.51
CA PRO A 55 9.09 -1.37 11.71
C PRO A 55 7.83 -0.91 12.47
N ASP A 56 7.95 -0.65 13.77
CA ASP A 56 6.81 -0.24 14.59
C ASP A 56 6.25 1.13 14.23
N GLU A 57 7.10 2.02 13.72
CA GLU A 57 6.73 3.38 13.33
C GLU A 57 5.64 3.41 12.21
N PRO A 58 5.80 2.71 11.06
CA PRO A 58 4.73 2.66 10.06
C PRO A 58 3.53 1.80 10.47
N LYS A 59 3.61 0.92 11.49
CA LYS A 59 2.47 0.06 11.89
C LYS A 59 1.25 0.88 12.30
N THR A 60 1.47 1.95 13.05
CA THR A 60 0.43 2.86 13.56
C THR A 60 0.02 3.92 12.54
N MET A 61 0.83 4.13 11.49
CA MET A 61 0.48 5.01 10.39
C MET A 61 -0.64 4.43 9.53
N THR A 62 -1.41 5.32 8.91
CA THR A 62 -2.37 4.91 7.88
C THR A 62 -1.61 4.50 6.62
N VAL A 63 -2.25 3.65 5.80
CA VAL A 63 -1.70 3.23 4.50
C VAL A 63 -1.31 4.45 3.66
N GLN A 64 -2.15 5.49 3.64
CA GLN A 64 -1.84 6.73 2.92
C GLN A 64 -0.55 7.39 3.42
N GLU A 65 -0.44 7.60 4.72
CA GLU A 65 0.73 8.27 5.32
C GLU A 65 2.01 7.47 5.06
N ALA A 66 1.94 6.16 5.28
CA ALA A 66 3.07 5.28 5.04
C ALA A 66 3.50 5.22 3.57
N LEU A 67 2.56 5.31 2.63
CA LEU A 67 2.86 5.43 1.20
C LEU A 67 3.50 6.78 0.87
N LYS A 68 3.02 7.89 1.45
CA LYS A 68 3.63 9.22 1.28
C LYS A 68 5.08 9.23 1.79
N VAL A 69 5.31 8.75 3.01
CA VAL A 69 6.66 8.61 3.60
C VAL A 69 7.54 7.74 2.71
N GLY A 70 7.04 6.57 2.32
CA GLY A 70 7.67 5.67 1.36
C GLY A 70 8.82 4.82 1.88
N LYS A 71 9.71 5.39 2.68
CA LYS A 71 10.83 4.66 3.30
C LYS A 71 10.97 5.05 4.77
N VAL A 72 10.93 4.06 5.66
CA VAL A 72 11.03 4.24 7.11
C VAL A 72 12.09 3.29 7.66
N ALA A 73 13.00 3.78 8.49
CA ALA A 73 14.08 2.98 9.09
C ALA A 73 14.87 2.13 8.06
N GLY A 74 15.08 2.66 6.85
CA GLY A 74 15.76 1.95 5.75
C GLY A 74 14.88 0.99 4.94
N ILE A 75 13.63 0.76 5.35
CA ILE A 75 12.69 -0.19 4.73
C ILE A 75 11.74 0.55 3.78
N ASN A 76 11.65 0.08 2.54
CA ASN A 76 10.76 0.66 1.54
C ASN A 76 9.31 0.19 1.76
N ILE A 77 8.55 0.96 2.56
CA ILE A 77 7.15 0.68 2.88
C ILE A 77 6.28 0.71 1.63
N ARG A 78 6.51 1.65 0.70
CA ARG A 78 5.85 1.66 -0.61
C ARG A 78 5.99 0.31 -1.32
N LYS A 79 7.20 -0.25 -1.33
CA LYS A 79 7.45 -1.55 -1.95
C LYS A 79 6.76 -2.67 -1.17
N LEU A 80 6.78 -2.69 0.16
CA LEU A 80 6.06 -3.71 0.93
C LEU A 80 4.54 -3.68 0.67
N LEU A 81 3.97 -2.49 0.52
CA LEU A 81 2.55 -2.29 0.31
C LEU A 81 2.10 -2.43 -1.14
N THR A 82 3.00 -2.35 -2.12
CA THR A 82 2.69 -2.44 -3.56
C THR A 82 3.17 -3.75 -4.18
N ASP A 83 4.32 -4.24 -3.76
CA ASP A 83 4.95 -5.46 -4.25
C ASP A 83 4.13 -6.66 -3.74
N ASN A 84 3.30 -7.19 -4.63
CA ASN A 84 2.63 -8.47 -4.48
C ASN A 84 3.31 -9.50 -5.40
N ARG A 85 4.64 -9.42 -5.56
CA ARG A 85 5.33 -10.47 -6.30
C ARG A 85 5.37 -11.69 -5.38
N GLU A 86 4.73 -12.77 -5.82
CA GLU A 86 4.89 -14.14 -5.33
C GLU A 86 6.34 -14.68 -5.46
N LYS A 87 7.38 -13.82 -5.42
CA LYS A 87 8.78 -14.23 -5.54
C LYS A 87 9.32 -14.99 -4.33
N PHE A 88 8.50 -15.18 -3.29
CA PHE A 88 8.80 -16.07 -2.16
C PHE A 88 7.93 -17.33 -2.18
N LYS A 89 7.70 -17.91 -3.38
CA LYS A 89 7.51 -19.36 -3.52
C LYS A 89 8.92 -19.95 -3.63
N LYS A 90 9.41 -20.51 -2.55
CA LYS A 90 10.54 -21.44 -2.56
C LYS A 90 10.02 -22.77 -2.04
#